data_AF-A0A950PH00-F1
#
_entry.id   AF-A0A950PH00-F1
#
_cell.length_a   1.000
_cell.length_b   1.000
_cell.length_c   1.000
_cell.angle_alpha   90.00
_cell.angle_beta   90.00
_cell.angle_gamma   90.00
#
_symmetry.space_group_name_H-M   'P 1'
#
loop_
_entity.id
_entity.type
_entity.pdbx_description
1 polymer ?
#
loop_
_entity_poly.entity_id
_entity_poly.type
_entity_poly.pdbx_seq_one_letter_code
_entity_poly.pdbx_strand_id
1 'polypeptide(L)'
;MLPRIHEHRAADQMRRLGEFGVACLILAITFPLLLVVALAIRFETPGPILERRERIGAGGRRFQMLRFRTTVHDPKDALRPWAQKTTAVGQFLRQTRIDTLPQLLNVLRGEMGLTDTLLFD
;
A
#
# COMPACT_ATOMS: atom_id res chain seq x y z
N MET A 1 -3.27 -24.07 -33.71
CA MET A 1 -3.35 -24.95 -32.53
C MET A 1 -3.18 -24.08 -31.28
N LEU A 2 -4.29 -23.62 -30.69
CA LEU A 2 -4.28 -22.69 -29.55
C LEU A 2 -5.06 -23.29 -28.35
N PRO A 3 -4.42 -24.09 -27.48
CA PRO A 3 -5.04 -24.53 -26.23
C PRO A 3 -4.47 -23.87 -24.96
N ARG A 4 -3.64 -22.82 -25.04
CA ARG A 4 -2.90 -22.29 -23.87
C ARG A 4 -3.54 -21.17 -23.04
N ILE A 5 -4.65 -20.56 -23.46
CA ILE A 5 -5.15 -19.31 -22.83
C ILE A 5 -6.00 -19.56 -21.56
N HIS A 6 -6.63 -20.74 -21.46
CA HIS A 6 -7.55 -21.04 -20.36
C HIS A 6 -6.85 -21.53 -19.09
N GLU A 7 -5.74 -22.27 -19.22
CA GLU A 7 -4.97 -22.80 -18.08
C GLU A 7 -4.37 -21.66 -17.22
N HIS A 8 -3.94 -20.57 -17.85
CA HIS A 8 -3.39 -19.41 -17.14
C HIS A 8 -4.44 -18.67 -16.29
N ARG A 9 -5.71 -18.58 -16.73
CA ARG A 9 -6.75 -17.85 -16.00
C ARG A 9 -7.13 -18.52 -14.68
N ALA A 10 -7.28 -19.84 -14.67
CA ALA A 10 -7.62 -20.58 -13.46
C ALA A 10 -6.48 -20.53 -12.44
N ALA A 11 -5.23 -20.66 -12.91
CA ALA A 11 -4.05 -20.52 -12.06
C ALA A 11 -3.93 -19.09 -11.46
N ASP A 12 -4.17 -18.06 -12.27
CA ASP A 12 -4.16 -16.66 -11.82
C ASP A 12 -5.26 -16.37 -10.80
N GLN A 13 -6.46 -16.91 -10.99
CA GLN A 13 -7.56 -16.78 -10.03
C GLN A 13 -7.23 -17.45 -8.69
N MET A 14 -6.69 -18.67 -8.73
CA MET A 14 -6.29 -19.40 -7.53
C MET A 14 -5.21 -18.64 -6.74
N ARG A 15 -4.21 -18.11 -7.46
CA ARG A 15 -3.19 -17.25 -6.86
C ARG A 15 -3.80 -16.03 -6.19
N ARG A 16 -4.71 -15.31 -6.85
CA ARG A 16 -5.36 -14.12 -6.29
C ARG A 16 -6.17 -14.43 -5.02
N LEU A 17 -6.85 -15.57 -4.98
CA LEU A 17 -7.58 -16.00 -3.79
C LEU A 17 -6.63 -16.31 -2.62
N GLY A 18 -5.50 -16.97 -2.91
CA GLY A 18 -4.44 -17.19 -1.92
C GLY A 18 -3.85 -15.90 -1.39
N GLU A 19 -3.52 -14.95 -2.28
CA GLU A 19 -3.01 -13.63 -1.90
C GLU A 19 -4.00 -12.84 -1.04
N PHE A 20 -5.30 -12.92 -1.35
CA PHE A 20 -6.35 -12.31 -0.53
C PHE A 20 -6.38 -12.91 0.89
N GLY A 21 -6.34 -14.24 1.02
CA GLY A 21 -6.34 -14.91 2.32
C GLY A 21 -5.11 -14.54 3.16
N VAL A 22 -3.93 -14.53 2.54
CA VAL A 22 -2.68 -14.11 3.20
C VAL A 22 -2.75 -12.64 3.59
N ALA A 23 -3.28 -11.75 2.75
CA ALA A 23 -3.42 -10.33 3.07
C ALA A 23 -4.36 -10.12 4.28
N CYS A 24 -5.48 -10.84 4.35
CA CYS A 24 -6.37 -10.82 5.52
C CYS A 24 -5.66 -11.25 6.80
N LEU A 25 -4.86 -12.33 6.74
CA LEU A 25 -4.11 -12.83 7.90
C LEU A 25 -3.06 -11.82 8.37
N ILE A 26 -2.27 -11.26 7.44
CA ILE A 26 -1.26 -10.24 7.77
C ILE A 26 -1.96 -9.02 8.36
N LEU A 27 -3.06 -8.56 7.77
CA LEU A 27 -3.80 -7.40 8.26
C LEU A 27 -4.36 -7.66 9.67
N ALA A 28 -4.91 -8.83 9.94
CA ALA A 28 -5.43 -9.18 11.27
C ALA A 28 -4.33 -9.20 12.34
N ILE A 29 -3.16 -9.79 12.03
CA ILE A 29 -2.02 -9.85 12.95
C ILE A 29 -1.42 -8.46 13.19
N THR A 30 -1.31 -7.65 12.13
CA THR A 30 -0.66 -6.32 12.20
C THR A 30 -1.62 -5.21 12.60
N PHE A 31 -2.93 -5.43 12.64
CA PHE A 31 -3.93 -4.43 12.99
C PHE A 31 -3.62 -3.59 14.24
N PRO A 32 -3.24 -4.17 15.40
CA PRO A 32 -2.88 -3.37 16.57
C PRO A 32 -1.67 -2.46 16.31
N LEU A 33 -0.66 -2.93 15.58
CA LEU A 33 0.49 -2.11 15.17
C LEU A 33 0.04 -0.96 14.25
N LEU A 34 -0.83 -1.22 13.28
CA LEU A 34 -1.36 -0.19 12.38
C LEU A 34 -2.07 0.94 13.14
N LEU A 35 -2.81 0.61 14.20
CA LEU A 35 -3.45 1.60 15.07
C LEU A 35 -2.42 2.46 15.80
N VAL A 36 -1.38 1.84 16.39
CA VAL A 36 -0.30 2.58 17.07
C VAL A 36 0.43 3.50 16.10
N VAL A 37 0.76 3.01 14.91
CA VAL A 37 1.42 3.79 13.85
C VAL A 37 0.53 4.95 13.40
N ALA A 38 -0.76 4.71 13.19
CA ALA A 38 -1.73 5.74 12.82
C ALA A 38 -1.79 6.87 13.85
N LEU A 39 -1.77 6.53 15.15
CA LEU A 39 -1.71 7.51 16.23
C LEU A 39 -0.37 8.26 16.25
N ALA A 40 0.76 7.56 16.11
CA ALA A 40 2.09 8.18 16.09
C ALA A 40 2.20 9.23 14.98
N ILE A 41 1.74 8.90 13.77
CA ILE A 41 1.69 9.83 12.63
C ILE A 41 0.78 11.02 12.94
N ARG A 42 -0.38 10.79 13.55
CA ARG A 42 -1.39 11.82 13.84
C ARG A 42 -0.91 12.82 14.90
N PHE A 43 -0.08 12.38 15.84
CA PHE A 43 0.48 13.21 16.90
C PHE A 43 1.78 13.92 16.50
N GLU A 44 2.57 13.34 15.60
CA GLU A 44 3.83 13.96 15.16
C GLU A 44 3.60 15.23 14.33
N THR A 45 2.66 15.19 13.36
CA THR A 45 2.33 16.36 12.53
C THR A 45 0.83 16.39 12.17
N PRO A 46 0.20 17.58 12.01
CA PRO A 46 -1.19 17.67 11.56
C PRO A 46 -1.35 17.16 10.13
N GLY A 47 -2.53 16.64 9.77
CA GLY A 47 -2.85 16.17 8.41
C GLY A 47 -3.27 14.70 8.32
N PRO A 48 -3.43 14.17 7.10
CA PRO A 48 -3.93 12.82 6.87
C PRO A 48 -2.91 11.75 7.29
N ILE A 49 -3.42 10.63 7.81
CA ILE A 49 -2.60 9.48 8.22
C ILE A 49 -2.12 8.68 7.00
N LEU A 50 -2.95 8.57 5.97
CA LEU A 50 -2.65 7.83 4.75
C LEU A 50 -2.34 8.78 3.59
N GLU A 51 -1.23 8.52 2.92
CA GLU A 51 -0.93 9.03 1.59
C GLU A 51 -1.60 8.14 0.54
N ARG A 52 -2.08 8.77 -0.53
CA ARG A 52 -2.65 8.10 -1.71
C ARG A 52 -1.86 8.52 -2.93
N ARG A 53 -1.32 7.54 -3.66
CA ARG A 53 -0.58 7.80 -4.89
C ARG A 53 -1.21 7.05 -6.04
N GLU A 54 -1.41 7.76 -7.14
CA GLU A 54 -1.99 7.14 -8.31
C GLU A 54 -1.00 6.18 -8.99
N ARG A 55 -1.50 5.00 -9.34
CA ARG A 55 -0.77 3.95 -10.05
C ARG A 55 -1.65 3.31 -11.11
N ILE A 56 -0.99 2.71 -12.10
CA ILE A 56 -1.64 1.93 -13.15
C ILE A 56 -1.43 0.45 -12.80
N GLY A 57 -2.51 -0.25 -12.48
CA GLY A 57 -2.51 -1.67 -12.17
C GLY A 57 -2.73 -2.54 -13.40
N ALA A 58 -2.95 -3.84 -13.16
CA ALA A 58 -3.19 -4.82 -14.22
C ALA A 58 -4.39 -4.42 -15.10
N GLY A 59 -4.23 -4.57 -16.42
CA GLY A 59 -5.24 -4.18 -17.40
C GLY A 59 -5.39 -2.66 -17.60
N GLY A 60 -4.39 -1.87 -17.19
CA GLY A 60 -4.37 -0.41 -17.43
C GLY A 60 -5.27 0.39 -16.48
N ARG A 61 -5.86 -0.25 -15.46
CA ARG A 61 -6.78 0.40 -14.52
C ARG A 61 -6.01 1.28 -13.54
N ARG A 62 -6.42 2.54 -13.41
CA ARG A 62 -5.86 3.47 -12.42
C ARG A 62 -6.44 3.16 -11.05
N PHE A 63 -5.60 3.17 -10.02
CA PHE A 63 -6.02 3.02 -8.62
C PHE A 63 -5.15 3.88 -7.70
N GLN A 64 -5.63 4.06 -6.47
CA GLN A 64 -4.95 4.83 -5.43
C GLN A 64 -4.18 3.88 -4.50
N MET A 65 -2.87 3.77 -4.71
CA MET A 65 -1.96 3.02 -3.85
C MET A 65 -1.87 3.68 -2.48
N LEU A 66 -2.22 2.95 -1.43
CA LEU A 66 -2.27 3.45 -0.06
C LEU A 66 -0.95 3.23 0.65
N ARG A 67 -0.48 4.23 1.40
CA ARG A 67 0.64 4.06 2.34
C ARG A 67 0.46 4.96 3.54
N PHE A 68 1.15 4.68 4.63
CA PHE A 68 1.23 5.63 5.73
C PHE A 68 2.00 6.87 5.29
N ARG A 69 1.54 8.04 5.75
CA ARG A 69 2.24 9.28 5.53
C ARG A 69 3.61 9.23 6.20
N THR A 70 4.64 9.57 5.45
CA THR A 70 6.03 9.57 5.92
C THR A 70 6.68 10.95 5.87
N THR A 71 5.97 11.94 5.34
CA THR A 71 6.43 13.32 5.22
C THR A 71 5.57 14.29 6.04
N VAL A 72 6.15 15.45 6.34
CA VAL A 72 5.40 16.57 6.93
C VAL A 72 4.31 16.99 5.94
N HIS A 73 3.07 17.06 6.41
CA HIS A 73 1.98 17.55 5.59
C HIS A 73 1.92 19.07 5.63
N ASP A 74 2.41 19.70 4.58
CA ASP A 74 2.20 21.13 4.32
C ASP A 74 1.32 21.31 3.08
N PRO A 75 0.12 21.93 3.21
CA PRO A 75 -0.72 22.25 2.06
C PRO A 75 -0.02 23.08 0.97
N LYS A 76 0.97 23.90 1.35
CA LYS A 76 1.76 24.72 0.41
C LYS A 76 2.76 23.89 -0.39
N ASP A 77 3.15 22.73 0.13
CA ASP A 77 4.07 21.79 -0.54
C ASP A 77 3.37 20.86 -1.53
N ALA A 78 2.05 21.00 -1.73
CA ALA A 78 1.32 20.26 -2.76
C ALA A 78 1.89 20.47 -4.18
N LEU A 79 2.49 21.64 -4.44
CA LEU A 79 3.13 21.97 -5.72
C LEU A 79 4.56 21.39 -5.86
N ARG A 80 5.16 20.89 -4.76
CA ARG A 80 6.53 20.36 -4.74
C ARG A 80 6.61 19.09 -3.86
N PRO A 81 5.96 17.99 -4.26
CA PRO A 81 5.90 16.78 -3.46
C PRO A 81 7.27 16.14 -3.18
N TRP A 82 8.27 16.38 -4.05
CA TRP A 82 9.65 15.93 -3.85
C TRP A 82 10.43 16.72 -2.79
N ALA A 83 9.96 17.92 -2.42
CA ALA A 83 10.62 18.78 -1.43
C ALA A 83 10.13 18.55 0.00
N GLN A 84 9.14 17.68 0.20
CA GLN A 84 8.56 17.45 1.51
C GLN A 84 9.56 16.77 2.44
N LYS A 85 9.74 17.33 3.64
CA LYS A 85 10.61 16.78 4.66
C LYS A 85 10.03 15.47 5.19
N THR A 86 10.86 14.44 5.29
CA THR A 86 10.49 13.17 5.93
C THR A 86 10.45 13.36 7.44
N THR A 87 9.45 12.81 8.12
CA THR A 87 9.33 12.90 9.59
C THR A 87 10.19 11.85 10.29
N ALA A 88 10.36 11.93 11.61
CA ALA A 88 11.15 10.94 12.35
C ALA A 88 10.43 9.59 12.40
N VAL A 89 9.12 9.60 12.66
CA VAL A 89 8.28 8.39 12.53
C VAL A 89 8.32 7.89 11.08
N GLY A 90 8.17 8.79 10.11
CA GLY A 90 8.21 8.45 8.69
C GLY A 90 9.52 7.78 8.25
N GLN A 91 10.66 8.23 8.77
CA GLN A 91 11.96 7.62 8.50
C GLN A 91 12.00 6.18 9.04
N PHE A 92 11.56 5.95 10.28
CA PHE A 92 11.48 4.61 10.85
C PHE A 92 10.55 3.69 10.07
N LEU A 93 9.37 4.18 9.67
CA LEU A 93 8.40 3.40 8.91
C LEU A 93 8.96 2.97 7.54
N ARG A 94 9.70 3.85 6.85
CA ARG A 94 10.36 3.53 5.57
C ARG A 94 11.47 2.49 5.73
N GLN A 95 12.27 2.59 6.79
CA GLN A 95 13.35 1.63 7.07
C GLN A 95 12.81 0.23 7.35
N THR A 96 11.65 0.15 8.01
CA THR A 96 10.99 -1.11 8.37
C THR A 96 9.97 -1.59 7.34
N ARG A 97 9.68 -0.78 6.31
CA ARG A 97 8.58 -0.95 5.34
C ARG A 97 7.19 -1.05 5.96
N ILE A 98 7.02 -0.62 7.21
CA ILE A 98 5.70 -0.60 7.85
C ILE A 98 4.78 0.39 7.14
N ASP A 99 5.34 1.42 6.48
CA ASP A 99 4.54 2.39 5.75
C ASP A 99 3.75 1.80 4.59
N THR A 100 4.11 0.61 4.10
CA THR A 100 3.48 -0.06 2.96
C THR A 100 2.34 -0.99 3.36
N LEU A 101 2.20 -1.33 4.65
CA LEU A 101 1.13 -2.21 5.12
C LEU A 101 -0.29 -1.76 4.74
N PRO A 102 -0.62 -0.45 4.63
CA PRO A 102 -1.91 -0.02 4.09
C PRO A 102 -2.21 -0.51 2.66
N GLN A 103 -1.19 -0.88 1.87
CA GLN A 103 -1.35 -1.46 0.53
C GLN A 103 -2.04 -2.82 0.56
N LEU A 104 -2.04 -3.53 1.70
CA LEU A 104 -2.84 -4.75 1.87
C LEU A 104 -4.32 -4.50 1.58
N LEU A 105 -4.84 -3.30 1.87
CA LEU A 105 -6.20 -2.92 1.49
C LEU A 105 -6.40 -2.84 -0.03
N ASN A 106 -5.38 -2.46 -0.79
CA ASN A 106 -5.41 -2.50 -2.25
C ASN A 106 -5.42 -3.95 -2.77
N VAL A 107 -4.71 -4.86 -2.09
CA VAL A 107 -4.76 -6.30 -2.38
C VAL A 107 -6.16 -6.85 -2.12
N LEU A 108 -6.77 -6.51 -0.98
CA LEU A 108 -8.13 -6.94 -0.65
C LEU A 108 -9.18 -6.39 -1.65
N ARG A 109 -8.93 -5.22 -2.26
CA ARG A 109 -9.77 -4.66 -3.33
C ARG A 109 -9.51 -5.26 -4.71
N GLY A 110 -8.51 -6.13 -4.85
CA GLY A 110 -8.09 -6.70 -6.13
C GLY A 110 -7.46 -5.68 -7.09
N GLU A 111 -6.96 -4.55 -6.55
CA GLU A 111 -6.30 -3.50 -7.33
C GLU A 111 -4.84 -3.89 -7.65
N MET A 112 -4.21 -4.67 -6.77
CA MET A 112 -2.84 -5.20 -6.90
C MET A 112 -2.72 -6.56 -6.20
N GLY A 113 -1.63 -7.29 -6.45
CA GLY A 113 -1.29 -8.53 -5.74
C GLY A 113 -0.33 -8.31 -4.57
N LEU A 114 -0.13 -9.34 -3.75
CA LEU A 114 0.86 -9.26 -2.66
C LEU A 114 2.29 -9.07 -3.20
N THR A 115 2.61 -9.72 -4.32
CA THR A 115 3.92 -9.58 -4.98
C THR A 115 4.19 -8.14 -5.44
N ASP A 116 3.15 -7.44 -5.88
CA ASP A 116 3.23 -6.03 -6.27
C ASP A 116 3.61 -5.13 -5.09
N THR A 117 3.16 -5.47 -3.87
CA THR A 117 3.50 -4.74 -2.64
C THR A 117 5.01 -4.66 -2.43
N LEU A 118 5.75 -5.72 -2.80
CA LEU A 118 7.21 -5.81 -2.63
C LEU A 118 8.01 -5.19 -3.79
N LEU A 119 7.41 -5.13 -4.98
CA LEU A 119 8.04 -4.68 -6.23
C LEU A 119 7.94 -3.18 -6.46
N PHE A 120 6.98 -2.50 -5.81
CA PHE A 120 6.70 -1.07 -6.04
C PHE A 120 7.22 -0.13 -4.94
N ASP A 121 8.18 -0.60 -4.13
CA ASP A 121 8.88 0.16 -3.08
C ASP A 121 10.23 0.74 -3.53
#